data_AF-A0A3A4ULQ8-F1
#
_entry.id   AF-A0A3A4ULQ8-F1
#
_cell.length_a   1.000
_cell.length_b   1.000
_cell.length_c   1.000
_cell.angle_alpha   90.00
_cell.angle_beta   90.00
_cell.angle_gamma   90.00
#
_symmetry.space_group_name_H-M   'P 1'
#
loop_
_entity.id
_entity.type
_entity.pdbx_description
1 polymer ?
#
loop_
_entity_poly.entity_id
_entity_poly.type
_entity_poly.pdbx_seq_one_letter_code
_entity_poly.pdbx_strand_id
1 'polypeptide(L)'
;MQFCLHCKKPNLRINTQARYCSNICKFASYRLRSGRSGQLWSSERTNQCIECETSFHPEKFVPYKKFCSRQCGNNNRQRNWILKNPEKRKAIMQKFDKSEKRICLRKKHAKSKRLQVRRWLANNPAKSAEYSRRYIEKNPQKAKERLLRYRKSPKGITANRMRSHLQRLKIKENETESHRYKTTLLESLYEEIKGKCPLCKKPLMTIRQATIGHIYPLSLFKELAFESENLIALCEQCNKKMYNKHLIVYCRLKGYQEPIRVIEYVRKMSIKDNRYAVN
;
A
#
# COMPACT_ATOMS: atom_id res chain seq x y z
N MET A 1 36.36 -59.41 -13.62
CA MET A 1 35.30 -58.48 -14.06
C MET A 1 35.12 -57.42 -12.97
N GLN A 2 35.43 -56.15 -13.23
CA GLN A 2 35.30 -55.08 -12.23
C GLN A 2 33.95 -54.36 -12.39
N PHE A 3 33.19 -54.28 -11.29
CA PHE A 3 31.93 -53.56 -11.19
C PHE A 3 32.17 -52.13 -10.67
N CYS A 4 31.42 -51.15 -11.20
CA CYS A 4 31.35 -49.82 -10.62
C CYS A 4 30.51 -49.88 -9.32
N LEU A 5 31.14 -49.63 -8.16
CA LEU A 5 30.51 -49.75 -6.84
C LEU A 5 29.38 -48.75 -6.55
N HIS A 6 29.09 -47.79 -7.45
CA HIS A 6 28.05 -46.79 -7.24
C HIS A 6 26.85 -46.88 -8.19
N CYS A 7 26.89 -47.72 -9.22
CA CYS A 7 25.73 -47.94 -10.05
C CYS A 7 25.73 -49.39 -10.54
N LYS A 8 24.89 -50.23 -9.94
CA LYS A 8 24.70 -51.65 -10.31
C LYS A 8 24.03 -51.79 -11.68
N LYS A 9 24.64 -51.32 -12.76
CA LYS A 9 24.15 -51.51 -14.14
C LYS A 9 25.25 -52.08 -15.04
N PRO A 10 24.93 -53.09 -15.87
CA PRO A 10 25.89 -53.69 -16.78
C PRO A 10 26.24 -52.76 -17.95
N ASN A 11 27.45 -52.96 -18.49
CA ASN A 11 28.15 -52.18 -19.51
C ASN A 11 27.25 -51.54 -20.58
N LEU A 12 27.21 -50.20 -20.59
CA LEU A 12 26.74 -49.42 -21.73
C LEU A 12 27.94 -48.88 -22.51
N ARG A 13 27.86 -48.96 -23.85
CA ARG A 13 28.89 -48.53 -24.81
C ARG A 13 29.43 -47.14 -24.47
N ILE A 14 30.75 -46.98 -24.59
CA ILE A 14 31.58 -45.81 -24.24
C ILE A 14 30.98 -44.43 -24.61
N ASN A 15 30.19 -44.34 -25.67
CA ASN A 15 29.55 -43.07 -26.09
C ASN A 15 28.40 -42.57 -25.19
N THR A 16 27.75 -43.42 -24.39
CA THR A 16 26.68 -42.97 -23.46
C THR A 16 27.22 -42.49 -22.11
N GLN A 17 28.40 -42.96 -21.69
CA GLN A 17 29.09 -42.49 -20.47
C GLN A 17 29.53 -41.01 -20.58
N ALA A 18 29.99 -40.59 -21.77
CA ALA A 18 30.38 -39.19 -22.01
C ALA A 18 29.18 -38.22 -21.93
N ARG A 19 27.99 -38.64 -22.38
CA ARG A 19 26.76 -37.83 -22.23
C ARG A 19 26.30 -37.75 -20.79
N TYR A 20 26.45 -38.82 -20.01
CA TYR A 20 26.07 -38.86 -18.60
C TYR A 20 26.94 -37.94 -17.73
N CYS A 21 28.27 -37.92 -17.93
CA CYS A 21 29.17 -37.03 -17.17
C CYS A 21 28.92 -35.53 -17.46
N SER A 22 28.55 -35.16 -18.70
CA SER A 22 28.24 -33.75 -19.02
C SER A 22 26.98 -33.23 -18.32
N ASN A 23 26.03 -34.11 -18.01
CA ASN A 23 24.81 -33.76 -17.29
C ASN A 23 25.02 -33.69 -15.77
N ILE A 24 25.94 -34.49 -15.21
CA ILE A 24 26.29 -34.43 -13.79
C ILE A 24 27.03 -33.12 -13.45
N CYS A 25 27.94 -32.65 -14.30
CA CYS A 25 28.61 -31.34 -14.11
C CYS A 25 27.64 -30.14 -14.22
N LYS A 26 26.58 -30.23 -15.03
CA LYS A 26 25.51 -29.22 -15.09
C LYS A 26 24.61 -29.23 -13.85
N PHE A 27 24.48 -30.37 -13.18
CA PHE A 27 23.70 -30.49 -11.95
C PHE A 27 24.46 -30.00 -10.71
N ALA A 28 25.77 -30.27 -10.62
CA ALA A 28 26.61 -29.78 -9.52
C ALA A 28 26.69 -28.24 -9.47
N SER A 29 26.73 -27.59 -10.63
CA SER A 29 26.75 -26.13 -10.75
C SER A 29 25.40 -25.46 -10.44
N TYR A 30 24.29 -26.21 -10.43
CA TYR A 30 22.98 -25.71 -10.01
C TYR A 30 22.75 -25.81 -8.50
N ARG A 31 23.35 -26.81 -7.82
CA ARG A 31 23.18 -27.01 -6.36
C ARG A 31 23.95 -25.98 -5.52
N LEU A 32 25.03 -25.41 -6.05
CA LEU A 32 25.79 -24.33 -5.39
C LEU A 32 25.11 -22.95 -5.46
N ARG A 33 23.98 -22.80 -6.18
CA ARG A 33 23.25 -21.51 -6.28
C ARG A 33 22.09 -21.34 -5.29
N SER A 34 21.70 -22.38 -4.58
CA SER A 34 20.54 -22.33 -3.66
C SER A 34 20.92 -22.32 -2.17
N GLY A 35 22.20 -22.25 -1.83
CA GLY A 35 22.65 -22.08 -0.45
C GLY A 35 22.45 -20.63 0.03
N ARG A 36 21.44 -20.43 0.87
CA ARG A 36 21.31 -19.24 1.72
C ARG A 36 22.48 -19.20 2.71
N SER A 37 23.34 -18.20 2.60
CA SER A 37 23.95 -17.54 3.76
C SER A 37 24.46 -16.17 3.30
N GLY A 38 24.05 -15.13 4.01
CA GLY A 38 24.48 -13.77 3.76
C GLY A 38 25.91 -13.59 4.21
N GLN A 39 26.80 -13.31 3.27
CA GLN A 39 28.06 -12.65 3.54
C GLN A 39 28.27 -11.61 2.43
N LEU A 40 28.68 -10.41 2.87
CA LEU A 40 29.02 -9.26 2.03
C LEU A 40 30.12 -9.67 1.05
N TRP A 41 29.80 -9.68 -0.24
CA TRP A 41 30.80 -9.81 -1.28
C TRP A 41 31.38 -8.43 -1.56
N SER A 42 32.61 -8.22 -1.09
CA SER A 42 33.48 -7.13 -1.54
C SER A 42 33.73 -7.24 -3.05
N SER A 43 33.89 -6.08 -3.68
CA SER A 43 33.86 -5.84 -5.13
C SER A 43 35.15 -6.21 -5.90
N GLU A 44 35.99 -7.08 -5.36
CA GLU A 44 37.22 -7.52 -6.03
C GLU A 44 37.11 -8.99 -6.42
N ARG A 45 36.31 -9.27 -7.46
CA ARG A 45 36.46 -10.50 -8.24
C ARG A 45 37.43 -10.22 -9.37
N THR A 46 38.70 -10.46 -9.12
CA THR A 46 39.69 -10.75 -10.15
C THR A 46 39.19 -11.93 -11.00
N ASN A 47 39.33 -11.83 -12.31
CA ASN A 47 39.00 -12.88 -13.29
C ASN A 47 40.00 -14.04 -13.20
N GLN A 48 40.16 -14.68 -12.04
CA GLN A 48 40.84 -15.96 -11.97
C GLN A 48 39.82 -17.03 -12.35
N CYS A 49 40.01 -17.61 -13.54
CA CYS A 49 39.43 -18.90 -13.86
C CYS A 49 39.83 -19.84 -12.73
N ILE A 50 38.84 -20.30 -11.94
CA ILE A 50 39.02 -21.37 -10.96
C ILE A 50 39.77 -22.48 -11.68
N GLU A 51 41.03 -22.69 -11.27
CA GLU A 51 41.81 -23.82 -11.73
C GLU A 51 41.02 -25.07 -11.34
N CYS A 52 40.50 -25.75 -12.35
CA CYS A 52 39.92 -27.07 -12.13
C CYS A 52 41.08 -27.98 -11.76
N GLU A 53 41.31 -28.18 -10.47
CA GLU A 53 42.14 -29.26 -9.96
C GLU A 53 41.60 -30.58 -10.50
N THR A 54 42.30 -31.10 -11.50
CA THR A 54 42.02 -32.38 -12.13
C THR A 54 42.53 -33.49 -11.22
N SER A 55 41.63 -34.20 -10.55
CA SER A 55 41.92 -35.53 -10.01
C SER A 55 42.33 -36.46 -11.17
N PHE A 56 43.55 -36.97 -11.06
CA PHE A 56 44.33 -37.63 -12.09
C PHE A 56 43.87 -39.10 -12.25
N HIS A 57 43.38 -39.48 -13.43
CA HIS A 57 43.26 -40.89 -13.83
C HIS A 57 44.08 -41.09 -15.12
N PRO A 58 45.25 -41.75 -15.06
CA PRO A 58 46.29 -41.62 -16.09
C PRO A 58 46.06 -42.39 -17.39
N GLU A 59 45.12 -43.33 -17.50
CA GLU A 59 45.19 -44.29 -18.62
C GLU A 59 44.22 -44.07 -19.79
N LYS A 60 43.21 -43.19 -19.68
CA LYS A 60 42.23 -43.01 -20.77
C LYS A 60 41.65 -41.60 -20.85
N PHE A 61 42.44 -40.61 -21.26
CA PHE A 61 41.90 -39.27 -21.53
C PHE A 61 42.51 -38.57 -22.75
N VAL A 62 41.65 -38.29 -23.74
CA VAL A 62 41.88 -37.26 -24.76
C VAL A 62 41.95 -35.90 -24.04
N PRO A 63 42.94 -35.03 -24.31
CA PRO A 63 43.18 -33.83 -23.51
C PRO A 63 42.01 -32.83 -23.62
N TYR A 64 41.15 -32.79 -22.60
CA TYR A 64 40.01 -31.86 -22.50
C TYR A 64 40.43 -30.38 -22.32
N LYS A 65 41.72 -30.08 -22.07
CA LYS A 65 42.25 -28.71 -21.96
C LYS A 65 42.00 -27.86 -23.23
N LYS A 66 41.89 -28.46 -24.42
CA LYS A 66 41.62 -27.73 -25.68
C LYS A 66 40.17 -27.27 -25.86
N PHE A 67 39.20 -27.83 -25.12
CA PHE A 67 37.78 -27.48 -25.33
C PHE A 67 37.34 -26.26 -24.51
N CYS A 68 37.91 -26.06 -23.32
CA CYS A 68 37.55 -24.95 -22.43
C CYS A 68 38.13 -23.60 -22.91
N SER A 69 39.36 -23.57 -23.43
CA SER A 69 40.00 -22.34 -23.91
C SER A 69 39.33 -21.74 -25.15
N ARG A 70 38.82 -22.57 -26.06
CA ARG A 70 38.09 -22.10 -27.26
C ARG A 70 36.72 -21.49 -26.93
N GLN A 71 35.97 -22.05 -25.96
CA GLN A 71 34.68 -21.48 -25.55
C GLN A 71 34.85 -20.18 -24.74
N CYS A 72 35.85 -20.09 -23.87
CA CYS A 72 36.14 -18.87 -23.12
C CYS A 72 36.64 -17.73 -24.03
N GLY A 73 37.50 -18.02 -25.01
CA GLY A 73 37.95 -17.03 -26.00
C GLY A 73 36.82 -16.44 -26.85
N ASN A 74 35.84 -17.28 -27.23
CA ASN A 74 34.69 -16.84 -28.02
C ASN A 74 33.73 -15.93 -27.22
N ASN A 75 33.53 -16.21 -25.93
CA ASN A 75 32.70 -15.35 -25.07
C ASN A 75 33.32 -13.96 -24.89
N ASN A 76 34.65 -13.88 -24.72
CA ASN A 76 35.35 -12.59 -24.61
C ASN A 76 35.32 -11.81 -25.92
N ARG A 77 35.51 -12.47 -27.08
CA ARG A 77 35.37 -11.83 -28.39
C ARG A 77 33.96 -11.30 -28.62
N GLN A 78 32.93 -12.09 -28.32
CA GLN A 78 31.54 -11.66 -28.46
C GLN A 78 31.21 -10.48 -27.52
N ARG A 79 31.68 -10.54 -26.26
CA ARG A 79 31.50 -9.45 -25.29
C ARG A 79 32.19 -8.17 -25.76
N ASN A 80 33.43 -8.26 -26.22
CA ASN A 80 34.18 -7.12 -26.75
C ASN A 80 33.52 -6.55 -28.01
N TRP A 81 33.01 -7.40 -28.90
CA TRP A 81 32.25 -6.95 -30.07
C TRP A 81 30.98 -6.21 -29.67
N ILE A 82 30.23 -6.72 -28.69
CA ILE A 82 29.03 -6.10 -28.13
C ILE A 82 29.34 -4.72 -27.55
N LEU A 83 30.44 -4.59 -26.80
CA LEU A 83 30.86 -3.32 -26.20
C LEU A 83 31.30 -2.31 -27.26
N LYS A 84 32.00 -2.77 -28.31
CA LYS A 84 32.44 -1.93 -29.43
C LYS A 84 31.31 -1.58 -30.42
N ASN A 85 30.18 -2.30 -30.41
CA ASN A 85 29.11 -2.15 -31.40
C ASN A 85 27.69 -2.18 -30.79
N PRO A 86 27.37 -1.27 -29.85
CA PRO A 86 26.09 -1.29 -29.14
C PRO A 86 24.88 -1.12 -30.09
N GLU A 87 24.97 -0.20 -31.06
CA GLU A 87 23.88 0.05 -32.00
C GLU A 87 23.63 -1.12 -32.97
N LYS A 88 24.69 -1.74 -33.51
CA LYS A 88 24.55 -2.94 -34.36
C LYS A 88 23.91 -4.09 -33.58
N ARG A 89 24.32 -4.30 -32.33
CA ARG A 89 23.68 -5.30 -31.45
C ARG A 89 22.20 -4.99 -31.25
N LYS A 90 21.84 -3.74 -30.98
CA LYS A 90 20.46 -3.30 -30.80
C LYS A 90 19.62 -3.57 -32.06
N ALA A 91 20.16 -3.28 -33.24
CA ALA A 91 19.52 -3.58 -34.52
C ALA A 91 19.29 -5.09 -34.74
N ILE A 92 20.30 -5.93 -34.47
CA ILE A 92 20.18 -7.40 -34.55
C ILE A 92 19.11 -7.91 -33.57
N MET A 93 19.11 -7.41 -32.34
CA MET A 93 18.11 -7.78 -31.34
C MET A 93 16.71 -7.35 -31.75
N GLN A 94 16.55 -6.17 -32.34
CA GLN A 94 15.27 -5.69 -32.87
C GLN A 94 14.77 -6.58 -34.02
N LYS A 95 15.65 -6.97 -34.97
CA LYS A 95 15.32 -7.93 -36.03
C LYS A 95 14.88 -9.27 -35.44
N PHE A 96 15.63 -9.78 -34.47
CA PHE A 96 15.30 -11.04 -33.79
C PHE A 96 13.99 -10.97 -33.02
N ASP A 97 13.72 -9.87 -32.31
CA ASP A 97 12.49 -9.69 -31.54
C ASP A 97 11.24 -9.56 -32.41
N LYS A 98 11.40 -9.08 -33.65
CA LYS A 98 10.35 -9.04 -34.67
C LYS A 98 10.20 -10.35 -35.45
N SER A 99 11.13 -11.29 -35.34
CA SER A 99 11.06 -12.55 -36.07
C SER A 99 9.86 -13.41 -35.64
N GLU A 100 9.23 -14.11 -36.58
CA GLU A 100 8.09 -14.98 -36.31
C GLU A 100 8.39 -16.05 -35.27
N LYS A 101 9.60 -16.64 -35.35
CA LYS A 101 10.09 -17.62 -34.37
C LYS A 101 10.04 -17.08 -32.95
N ARG A 102 10.47 -15.82 -32.74
CA ARG A 102 10.45 -15.18 -31.42
C ARG A 102 9.04 -14.83 -30.97
N ILE A 103 8.18 -14.39 -31.89
CA ILE A 103 6.75 -14.15 -31.61
C ILE A 103 6.06 -15.44 -31.18
N CYS A 104 6.27 -16.55 -31.90
CA CYS A 104 5.74 -17.87 -31.58
C CYS A 104 6.21 -18.34 -30.19
N LEU A 105 7.50 -18.22 -29.87
CA LEU A 105 8.03 -18.54 -28.55
C LEU A 105 7.39 -17.67 -27.44
N ARG A 106 7.21 -16.37 -27.66
CA ARG A 106 6.53 -15.49 -26.70
C ARG A 106 5.09 -15.93 -26.47
N LYS A 107 4.35 -16.30 -27.52
CA LYS A 107 2.98 -16.84 -27.41
C LYS A 107 2.97 -18.16 -26.62
N LYS A 108 3.85 -19.11 -26.97
CA LYS A 108 3.98 -20.42 -26.30
C LYS A 108 4.23 -20.28 -24.79
N HIS A 109 5.09 -19.34 -24.39
CA HIS A 109 5.46 -19.14 -22.98
C HIS A 109 4.68 -18.02 -22.27
N ALA A 110 3.72 -17.35 -22.93
CA ALA A 110 3.00 -16.21 -22.36
C ALA A 110 2.25 -16.57 -21.08
N LYS A 111 1.57 -17.72 -21.06
CA LYS A 111 0.80 -18.19 -19.88
C LYS A 111 1.74 -18.46 -18.69
N SER A 112 2.82 -19.21 -18.92
CA SER A 112 3.81 -19.52 -17.88
C SER A 112 4.46 -18.26 -17.32
N LYS A 113 4.86 -17.31 -18.18
CA LYS A 113 5.43 -16.03 -17.75
C LYS A 113 4.44 -15.19 -16.96
N ARG A 114 3.17 -15.10 -17.39
CA ARG A 114 2.11 -14.40 -16.63
C ARG A 114 1.92 -14.99 -15.25
N LEU A 115 1.93 -16.32 -15.13
CA LEU A 115 1.82 -17.01 -13.84
C LEU A 115 3.05 -16.73 -12.96
N GLN A 116 4.26 -16.77 -13.51
CA GLN A 116 5.48 -16.45 -12.79
C GLN A 116 5.47 -15.01 -12.26
N VAL A 117 5.03 -14.04 -13.08
CA VAL A 117 4.88 -12.64 -12.65
C VAL A 117 3.84 -12.53 -11.54
N ARG A 118 2.68 -13.19 -11.67
CA ARG A 118 1.65 -13.21 -10.61
C ARG A 118 2.19 -13.78 -9.30
N ARG A 119 2.89 -14.91 -9.35
CA ARG A 119 3.54 -15.52 -8.17
C ARG A 119 4.58 -14.59 -7.56
N TRP A 120 5.40 -13.95 -8.40
CA TRP A 120 6.39 -12.99 -7.92
C TRP A 120 5.73 -11.79 -7.24
N LEU A 121 4.66 -11.20 -7.82
CA LEU A 121 3.92 -10.09 -7.23
C LEU A 121 3.27 -10.48 -5.90
N ALA A 122 2.68 -11.68 -5.82
CA ALA A 122 2.09 -12.20 -4.58
C ALA A 122 3.15 -12.39 -3.47
N ASN A 123 4.33 -12.90 -3.82
CA ASN A 123 5.42 -13.11 -2.87
C ASN A 123 6.21 -11.84 -2.53
N ASN A 124 6.00 -10.72 -3.27
CA ASN A 124 6.77 -9.49 -3.11
C ASN A 124 5.84 -8.24 -3.13
N PRO A 125 4.85 -8.13 -2.21
CA PRO A 125 3.87 -7.05 -2.24
C PRO A 125 4.51 -5.66 -2.06
N ALA A 126 5.50 -5.53 -1.16
CA ALA A 126 6.20 -4.27 -0.94
C ALA A 126 6.96 -3.77 -2.18
N LYS A 127 7.71 -4.65 -2.84
CA LYS A 127 8.42 -4.32 -4.09
C LYS A 127 7.44 -3.97 -5.21
N SER A 128 6.33 -4.70 -5.33
CA SER A 128 5.28 -4.40 -6.29
C SER A 128 4.68 -2.99 -6.09
N ALA A 129 4.39 -2.63 -4.84
CA ALA A 129 3.90 -1.30 -4.49
C ALA A 129 4.93 -0.21 -4.80
N GLU A 130 6.20 -0.44 -4.48
CA GLU A 130 7.30 0.47 -4.80
C GLU A 130 7.46 0.69 -6.30
N TYR A 131 7.48 -0.38 -7.11
CA TYR A 131 7.51 -0.27 -8.57
C TYR A 131 6.32 0.53 -9.10
N SER A 132 5.13 0.31 -8.53
CA SER A 132 3.93 1.05 -8.93
C SER A 132 4.04 2.54 -8.58
N ARG A 133 4.56 2.89 -7.41
CA ARG A 133 4.84 4.29 -7.01
C ARG A 133 5.81 4.96 -7.95
N ARG A 134 7.01 4.39 -8.14
CA ARG A 134 8.02 4.92 -9.06
C ARG A 134 7.49 5.08 -10.49
N TYR A 135 6.65 4.15 -10.94
CA TYR A 135 6.01 4.26 -12.26
C TYR A 135 5.05 5.45 -12.34
N ILE A 136 4.21 5.66 -11.32
CA ILE A 136 3.25 6.77 -11.25
C ILE A 136 4.01 8.11 -11.19
N GLU A 137 5.03 8.21 -10.35
CA GLU A 137 5.89 9.41 -10.22
C GLU A 137 6.55 9.76 -11.55
N LYS A 138 7.10 8.76 -12.26
CA LYS A 138 7.74 8.97 -13.56
C LYS A 138 6.74 9.21 -14.70
N ASN A 139 5.47 8.80 -14.55
CA ASN A 139 4.46 8.85 -15.63
C ASN A 139 3.08 9.32 -15.13
N PRO A 140 2.97 10.53 -14.55
CA PRO A 140 1.74 10.98 -13.90
C PRO A 140 0.56 11.09 -14.87
N GLN A 141 0.79 11.57 -16.10
CA GLN A 141 -0.25 11.69 -17.12
C GLN A 141 -0.84 10.32 -17.50
N LYS A 142 0.01 9.33 -17.80
CA LYS A 142 -0.44 7.96 -18.12
C LYS A 142 -1.18 7.30 -16.95
N ALA A 143 -0.76 7.57 -15.71
CA ALA A 143 -1.46 7.09 -14.53
C ALA A 143 -2.87 7.70 -14.42
N LYS A 144 -2.99 9.03 -14.65
CA LYS A 144 -4.27 9.75 -14.67
C LYS A 144 -5.19 9.22 -15.76
N GLU A 145 -4.70 9.05 -16.98
CA GLU A 145 -5.47 8.47 -18.10
C GLU A 145 -5.95 7.06 -17.80
N ARG A 146 -5.08 6.21 -17.26
CA ARG A 146 -5.44 4.84 -16.85
C ARG A 146 -6.54 4.85 -15.79
N LEU A 147 -6.47 5.76 -14.82
CA LEU A 147 -7.50 5.93 -13.79
C LEU A 147 -8.83 6.41 -14.40
N LEU A 148 -8.80 7.39 -15.31
CA LEU A 148 -9.99 7.88 -16.00
C LEU A 148 -10.66 6.78 -16.83
N ARG A 149 -9.86 6.01 -17.59
CA ARG A 149 -10.36 4.85 -18.36
C ARG A 149 -10.99 3.81 -17.45
N TYR A 150 -10.36 3.52 -16.32
CA TYR A 150 -10.92 2.61 -15.33
C TYR A 150 -12.25 3.12 -14.77
N ARG A 151 -12.32 4.39 -14.35
CA ARG A 151 -13.55 5.01 -13.82
C ARG A 151 -14.72 4.96 -14.82
N LYS A 152 -14.43 5.09 -16.12
CA LYS A 152 -15.41 4.99 -17.20
C LYS A 152 -15.78 3.54 -17.59
N SER A 153 -14.98 2.55 -17.21
CA SER A 153 -15.28 1.14 -17.51
C SER A 153 -16.45 0.62 -16.66
N PRO A 154 -17.23 -0.37 -17.14
CA PRO A 154 -18.31 -0.97 -16.36
C PRO A 154 -17.86 -1.45 -14.97
N LYS A 155 -16.67 -2.06 -14.90
CA LYS A 155 -16.06 -2.50 -13.63
C LYS A 155 -15.79 -1.34 -12.67
N GLY A 156 -15.30 -0.21 -13.18
CA GLY A 156 -15.04 0.98 -12.36
C GLY A 156 -16.32 1.66 -11.90
N ILE A 157 -17.35 1.70 -12.75
CA ILE A 157 -18.67 2.23 -12.41
C ILE A 157 -19.27 1.40 -11.26
N THR A 158 -19.30 0.07 -11.38
CA THR A 158 -19.82 -0.82 -10.33
C THR A 158 -19.03 -0.68 -9.03
N ALA A 159 -17.69 -0.64 -9.09
CA ALA A 159 -16.85 -0.46 -7.92
C ALA A 159 -17.10 0.89 -7.21
N ASN A 160 -17.29 1.97 -7.98
CA ASN A 160 -17.61 3.30 -7.43
C ASN A 160 -19.01 3.33 -6.80
N ARG A 161 -20.01 2.70 -7.44
CA ARG A 161 -21.36 2.56 -6.88
C ARG A 161 -21.33 1.79 -5.56
N MET A 162 -20.59 0.68 -5.51
CA MET A 162 -20.42 -0.11 -4.29
C MET A 162 -19.74 0.69 -3.19
N ARG A 163 -18.65 1.41 -3.50
CA ARG A 163 -17.98 2.27 -2.51
C ARG A 163 -18.92 3.34 -1.97
N SER A 164 -19.68 3.98 -2.85
CA SER A 164 -20.66 5.01 -2.45
C SER A 164 -21.79 4.42 -1.61
N HIS A 165 -22.22 3.19 -1.91
CA HIS A 165 -23.19 2.46 -1.09
C HIS A 165 -22.63 2.14 0.30
N LEU A 166 -21.44 1.56 0.40
CA LEU A 166 -20.77 1.27 1.67
C LEU A 166 -20.56 2.53 2.51
N GLN A 167 -20.19 3.65 1.87
CA GLN A 167 -20.06 4.93 2.56
C GLN A 167 -21.40 5.43 3.11
N ARG A 168 -22.50 5.26 2.36
CA ARG A 168 -23.85 5.59 2.86
C ARG A 168 -24.25 4.70 4.03
N LEU A 169 -23.93 3.41 3.99
CA LEU A 169 -24.19 2.51 5.13
C LEU A 169 -23.40 2.94 6.37
N LYS A 170 -22.11 3.23 6.22
CA LYS A 170 -21.28 3.73 7.34
C LYS A 170 -21.80 5.05 7.92
N ILE A 171 -22.26 5.96 7.07
CA ILE A 171 -22.89 7.21 7.52
C ILE A 171 -24.16 6.91 8.30
N LYS A 172 -25.03 6.02 7.80
CA LYS A 172 -26.25 5.62 8.51
C LYS A 172 -25.97 4.94 9.85
N GLU A 173 -24.97 4.06 9.92
CA GLU A 173 -24.53 3.44 11.17
C GLU A 173 -24.08 4.51 12.17
N ASN A 174 -23.20 5.42 11.74
CA ASN A 174 -22.75 6.54 12.56
C ASN A 174 -23.90 7.49 12.94
N GLU A 175 -24.87 7.71 12.05
CA GLU A 175 -26.08 8.49 12.32
C GLU A 175 -26.94 7.81 13.39
N THR A 176 -27.07 6.47 13.40
CA THR A 176 -27.84 5.78 14.45
C THR A 176 -27.18 5.88 15.82
N GLU A 177 -25.85 5.78 15.89
CA GLU A 177 -25.10 5.92 17.14
C GLU A 177 -25.10 7.38 17.63
N SER A 178 -24.84 8.32 16.72
CA SER A 178 -24.91 9.77 16.99
C SER A 178 -26.32 10.20 17.40
N HIS A 179 -27.35 9.66 16.77
CA HIS A 179 -28.75 9.95 17.11
C HIS A 179 -29.08 9.42 18.50
N ARG A 180 -28.68 8.20 18.86
CA ARG A 180 -28.91 7.66 20.22
C ARG A 180 -28.22 8.51 21.28
N TYR A 181 -26.94 8.84 21.10
CA TYR A 181 -26.21 9.73 22.00
C TYR A 181 -26.86 11.12 22.10
N LYS A 182 -27.31 11.67 20.96
CA LYS A 182 -27.99 12.96 20.92
C LYS A 182 -29.34 12.93 21.66
N THR A 183 -30.09 11.83 21.56
CA THR A 183 -31.37 11.67 22.26
C THR A 183 -31.16 11.61 23.77
N THR A 184 -30.28 10.74 24.26
CA THR A 184 -30.04 10.58 25.71
C THR A 184 -29.44 11.85 26.33
N LEU A 185 -28.57 12.53 25.59
CA LEU A 185 -28.00 13.80 26.03
C LEU A 185 -29.03 14.94 26.01
N LEU A 186 -29.90 14.98 25.01
CA LEU A 186 -30.95 16.01 24.96
C LEU A 186 -31.98 15.81 26.08
N GLU A 187 -32.29 14.56 26.43
CA GLU A 187 -33.14 14.22 27.58
C GLU A 187 -32.56 14.75 28.89
N SER A 188 -31.29 14.47 29.19
CA SER A 188 -30.66 14.96 30.42
C SER A 188 -30.56 16.49 30.48
N LEU A 189 -30.22 17.14 29.37
CA LEU A 189 -30.19 18.60 29.29
C LEU A 189 -31.60 19.21 29.42
N TYR A 190 -32.63 18.52 28.94
CA TYR A 190 -34.01 18.99 29.03
C TYR A 190 -34.56 18.93 30.48
N GLU A 191 -34.26 17.85 31.20
CA GLU A 191 -34.60 17.70 32.61
C GLU A 191 -33.96 18.80 33.46
N GLU A 192 -32.70 19.13 33.19
CA GLU A 192 -31.96 20.18 33.91
C GLU A 192 -32.59 21.57 33.75
N ILE A 193 -33.07 21.91 32.55
CA ILE A 193 -33.74 23.19 32.29
C ILE A 193 -35.21 23.20 32.72
N LYS A 194 -35.70 22.11 33.33
CA LYS A 194 -37.07 21.94 33.85
C LYS A 194 -38.14 22.30 32.81
N GLY A 195 -37.92 21.90 31.56
CA GLY A 195 -38.84 22.15 30.46
C GLY A 195 -39.04 23.63 30.09
N LYS A 196 -38.14 24.55 30.48
CA LYS A 196 -38.19 25.96 30.08
C LYS A 196 -36.90 26.38 29.41
N CYS A 197 -36.98 27.09 28.28
CA CYS A 197 -35.78 27.58 27.63
C CYS A 197 -35.02 28.55 28.57
N PRO A 198 -33.72 28.33 28.83
CA PRO A 198 -32.99 29.13 29.82
C PRO A 198 -32.81 30.59 29.38
N LEU A 199 -32.94 30.89 28.09
CA LEU A 199 -32.84 32.23 27.52
C LEU A 199 -34.18 32.99 27.55
N CYS A 200 -35.15 32.56 26.73
CA CYS A 200 -36.42 33.28 26.60
C CYS A 200 -37.48 32.89 27.64
N LYS A 201 -37.19 31.94 28.53
CA LYS A 201 -38.07 31.39 29.58
C LYS A 201 -39.38 30.77 29.09
N LYS A 202 -39.61 30.69 27.78
CA LYS A 202 -40.77 30.02 27.20
C LYS A 202 -40.77 28.53 27.56
N PRO A 203 -41.94 27.95 27.89
CA PRO A 203 -42.05 26.53 28.13
C PRO A 203 -41.77 25.75 26.83
N LEU A 204 -41.07 24.64 26.98
CA LEU A 204 -40.89 23.62 25.97
C LEU A 204 -41.86 22.51 26.36
N MET A 205 -42.88 22.28 25.54
CA MET A 205 -43.93 21.31 25.85
C MET A 205 -43.42 19.87 25.69
N THR A 206 -42.43 19.68 24.81
CA THR A 206 -41.82 18.39 24.54
C THR A 206 -40.31 18.53 24.34
N ILE A 207 -39.56 17.47 24.62
CA ILE A 207 -38.11 17.38 24.36
C ILE A 207 -37.78 17.68 22.90
N ARG A 208 -38.68 17.32 21.96
CA ARG A 208 -38.51 17.58 20.52
C ARG A 208 -38.44 19.06 20.14
N GLN A 209 -38.95 19.96 21.01
CA GLN A 209 -38.86 21.42 20.81
C GLN A 209 -37.53 21.99 21.31
N ALA A 210 -36.76 21.19 22.07
CA ALA A 210 -35.43 21.55 22.50
C ALA A 210 -34.40 21.18 21.43
N THR A 211 -33.37 22.01 21.32
CA THR A 211 -32.21 21.79 20.47
C THR A 211 -30.96 21.94 21.33
N ILE A 212 -29.94 21.15 21.03
CA ILE A 212 -28.64 21.29 21.68
C ILE A 212 -27.94 22.52 21.10
N GLY A 213 -27.66 23.50 21.96
CA GLY A 213 -26.79 24.63 21.67
C GLY A 213 -25.45 24.45 22.37
N HIS A 214 -24.41 25.08 21.82
CA HIS A 214 -23.09 25.13 22.45
C HIS A 214 -22.90 26.48 23.16
N ILE A 215 -22.34 26.46 24.38
CA ILE A 215 -21.99 27.68 25.12
C ILE A 215 -20.87 28.43 24.39
N TYR A 216 -19.80 27.71 24.06
CA TYR A 216 -18.74 28.12 23.16
C TYR A 216 -19.03 27.61 21.74
N PRO A 217 -19.05 28.48 20.73
CA PRO A 217 -19.48 28.12 19.38
C PRO A 217 -18.53 27.10 18.74
N LEU A 218 -19.11 26.04 18.18
CA LEU A 218 -18.39 24.95 17.52
C LEU A 218 -17.45 25.42 16.39
N SER A 219 -17.76 26.54 15.72
CA SER A 219 -16.92 27.08 14.65
C SER A 219 -15.57 27.58 15.16
N LEU A 220 -15.50 28.03 16.42
CA LEU A 220 -14.29 28.56 17.05
C LEU A 220 -13.60 27.53 17.94
N PHE A 221 -14.37 26.64 18.59
CA PHE A 221 -13.87 25.69 19.59
C PHE A 221 -14.36 24.27 19.27
N LYS A 222 -13.63 23.59 18.37
CA LYS A 222 -13.99 22.26 17.87
C LYS A 222 -13.72 21.15 18.89
N GLU A 223 -12.74 21.37 19.74
CA GLU A 223 -12.35 20.49 20.85
C GLU A 223 -13.48 20.37 21.88
N LEU A 224 -14.31 21.41 22.05
CA LEU A 224 -15.42 21.43 23.01
C LEU A 224 -16.73 20.89 22.41
N ALA A 225 -16.70 20.26 21.22
CA ALA A 225 -17.90 19.85 20.47
C ALA A 225 -18.78 18.84 21.22
N PHE A 226 -18.14 17.94 21.97
CA PHE A 226 -18.75 16.80 22.64
C PHE A 226 -18.64 16.88 24.17
N GLU A 227 -18.11 17.99 24.71
CA GLU A 227 -18.07 18.19 26.15
C GLU A 227 -19.47 18.50 26.66
N SER A 228 -20.03 17.61 27.48
CA SER A 228 -21.38 17.76 28.05
C SER A 228 -21.59 19.08 28.79
N GLU A 229 -20.53 19.63 29.40
CA GLU A 229 -20.56 20.91 30.10
C GLU A 229 -20.70 22.11 29.14
N ASN A 230 -20.19 22.00 27.90
CA ASN A 230 -20.33 23.02 26.85
C ASN A 230 -21.69 22.98 26.15
N LEU A 231 -22.55 22.01 26.47
CA LEU A 231 -23.82 21.80 25.81
C LEU A 231 -24.98 22.26 26.70
N ILE A 232 -25.98 22.89 26.08
CA ILE A 232 -27.18 23.37 26.77
C ILE A 232 -28.42 23.17 25.89
N ALA A 233 -29.55 22.79 26.50
CA ALA A 233 -30.82 22.71 25.79
C ALA A 233 -31.43 24.12 25.62
N LEU A 234 -31.74 24.49 24.37
CA LEU A 234 -32.36 25.76 23.98
C LEU A 234 -33.58 25.53 23.09
N CYS A 235 -34.54 26.45 23.07
CA CYS A 235 -35.56 26.41 22.03
C CYS A 235 -34.92 26.70 20.67
N GLU A 236 -35.49 26.13 19.60
CA GLU A 236 -34.96 26.27 18.23
C GLU A 236 -34.74 27.74 17.84
N GLN A 237 -35.69 28.62 18.18
CA GLN A 237 -35.61 30.05 17.85
C GLN A 237 -34.41 30.74 18.53
N CYS A 238 -34.13 30.43 19.80
CA CYS A 238 -33.01 31.04 20.50
C CYS A 238 -31.68 30.49 20.00
N ASN A 239 -31.59 29.17 19.79
CA ASN A 239 -30.38 28.53 19.26
C ASN A 239 -30.03 29.08 17.87
N LYS A 240 -31.02 29.19 16.98
CA LYS A 240 -30.83 29.74 15.63
C LYS A 240 -30.38 31.20 15.64
N LYS A 241 -30.91 32.03 16.55
CA LYS A 241 -30.55 33.45 16.67
C LYS A 241 -29.18 33.68 17.34
N MET A 242 -28.72 32.74 18.17
CA MET A 242 -27.38 32.78 18.76
C MET A 242 -26.28 32.67 17.70
N TYR A 243 -26.50 31.83 16.69
CA TYR A 243 -25.55 31.59 15.59
C TYR A 243 -24.18 31.15 16.11
N ASN A 244 -23.10 31.83 15.72
CA ASN A 244 -21.73 31.54 16.15
C ASN A 244 -21.26 32.40 17.34
N LYS A 245 -22.17 33.03 18.08
CA LYS A 245 -21.80 33.86 19.24
C LYS A 245 -21.64 32.98 20.48
N HIS A 246 -20.71 33.37 21.35
CA HIS A 246 -20.64 32.85 22.71
C HIS A 246 -21.95 33.15 23.45
N LEU A 247 -22.49 32.19 24.20
CA LEU A 247 -23.82 32.28 24.80
C LEU A 247 -23.95 33.49 25.76
N ILE A 248 -22.94 33.76 26.59
CA ILE A 248 -22.93 34.95 27.48
C ILE A 248 -23.02 36.24 26.68
N VAL A 249 -22.23 36.36 25.60
CA VAL A 249 -22.24 37.54 24.74
C VAL A 249 -23.62 37.72 24.12
N TYR A 250 -24.23 36.62 23.65
CA TYR A 250 -25.59 36.65 23.13
C TYR A 250 -26.63 37.07 24.18
N CYS A 251 -26.54 36.57 25.42
CA CYS A 251 -27.42 36.96 26.52
C CYS A 251 -27.35 38.47 26.77
N ARG A 252 -26.15 39.02 26.91
CA ARG A 252 -25.92 40.46 27.13
C ARG A 252 -26.49 41.31 26.00
N LEU A 253 -26.23 40.94 24.75
CA LEU A 253 -26.74 41.64 23.57
C LEU A 253 -28.29 41.64 23.47
N LYS A 254 -28.96 40.66 24.07
CA LYS A 254 -30.42 40.54 24.04
C LYS A 254 -31.11 40.96 25.35
N GLY A 255 -30.34 41.35 26.36
CA GLY A 255 -30.87 41.64 27.69
C GLY A 255 -31.45 40.41 28.39
N TYR A 256 -30.97 39.21 28.08
CA TYR A 256 -31.37 37.99 28.78
C TYR A 256 -30.53 37.79 30.04
N GLN A 257 -31.16 37.22 31.07
CA GLN A 257 -30.44 36.75 32.25
C GLN A 257 -29.53 35.57 31.87
N GLU A 258 -28.24 35.68 32.21
CA GLU A 258 -27.26 34.63 32.00
C GLU A 258 -27.65 33.37 32.83
N PRO A 259 -27.75 32.18 32.22
CA PRO A 259 -28.09 30.97 32.96
C PRO A 259 -26.97 30.59 33.95
N ILE A 260 -27.32 30.25 35.20
CA ILE A 260 -26.34 29.98 36.27
C ILE A 260 -25.29 28.93 35.84
N ARG A 261 -25.74 27.80 35.27
CA ARG A 261 -24.87 26.74 34.75
C ARG A 261 -23.84 27.25 33.73
N VAL A 262 -24.22 28.22 32.90
CA VAL A 262 -23.33 28.81 31.88
C VAL A 262 -22.26 29.67 32.55
N ILE A 263 -22.64 30.44 33.58
CA ILE A 263 -21.70 31.24 34.37
C ILE A 263 -20.69 30.33 35.07
N GLU A 264 -21.16 29.24 35.69
CA GLU A 264 -20.30 28.26 36.37
C GLU A 264 -19.32 27.59 35.41
N TYR A 265 -19.79 27.16 34.24
CA TYR A 265 -18.94 26.55 33.22
C TYR A 265 -17.90 27.54 32.69
N VAL A 266 -18.28 28.77 32.39
CA VAL A 266 -17.35 29.81 31.91
C VAL A 266 -16.32 30.15 32.98
N ARG A 267 -16.70 30.24 34.26
CA ARG A 267 -15.76 30.41 35.37
C ARG A 267 -14.76 29.26 35.43
N LYS A 268 -15.23 28.01 35.35
CA LYS A 268 -14.37 26.81 35.33
C LYS A 268 -13.39 26.82 34.14
N MET A 269 -13.83 27.28 32.97
CA MET A 269 -12.99 27.40 31.77
C MET A 269 -11.97 28.54 31.88
N SER A 270 -12.34 29.69 32.43
CA SER A 270 -11.43 30.82 32.62
C SER A 270 -10.24 30.50 33.54
N ILE A 271 -10.45 29.62 34.51
CA ILE A 271 -9.38 29.12 35.39
C ILE A 271 -8.40 28.21 34.62
N LYS A 272 -8.89 27.47 33.63
CA LYS A 272 -8.08 26.51 32.87
C LYS A 272 -7.28 27.15 31.74
N ASP A 273 -7.79 28.24 31.15
CA ASP A 273 -7.18 28.86 29.98
C ASP A 273 -7.46 30.37 29.97
N ASN A 274 -6.40 31.18 30.13
CA ASN A 274 -6.45 32.65 30.02
C ASN A 274 -6.93 33.16 28.64
N ARG A 275 -7.02 32.27 27.64
CA ARG A 275 -7.45 32.58 26.27
C ARG A 275 -8.96 32.85 26.16
N TYR A 276 -9.74 32.47 27.15
CA TYR A 276 -11.21 32.58 27.15
C TYR A 276 -11.74 33.73 28.01
N ALA A 277 -10.85 34.62 28.49
CA ALA A 277 -11.27 35.83 29.19
C ALA A 277 -12.15 36.66 28.23
N VAL A 278 -13.45 36.71 28.55
CA VAL A 278 -14.42 37.51 27.82
C VAL A 278 -14.17 38.96 28.20
N ASN A 279 -13.39 39.69 27.39
CA ASN A 279 -13.27 41.14 27.46
C ASN A 279 -14.61 41.81 27.12
#